data_AF-A0A849DG33-F1
#
_entry.id   AF-A0A849DG33-F1
#
_cell.length_a   1.000
_cell.length_b   1.000
_cell.length_c   1.000
_cell.angle_alpha   90.00
_cell.angle_beta   90.00
_cell.angle_gamma   90.00
#
_symmetry.space_group_name_H-M   'P 1'
#
loop_
_entity.id
_entity.type
_entity.pdbx_description
1 polymer ?
#
loop_
_entity_poly.entity_id
_entity_poly.type
_entity_poly.pdbx_seq_one_letter_code
_entity_poly.pdbx_strand_id
1 'polypeptide(L)'
;YSIGVSIPLAFTSQRSEQERAAALHHNSAISFNHEQTMLEKKSMFSEMKNTLKSKAMIIRSLKKNLYDYKKNLLPLIKKSYELGESSVIEYLLNRQNYHQLKQELFATKKAYYHTLFTLYTFSEMKDN
;
A
#
# COMPACT_ATOMS: atom_id res chain seq x y z
N TYR A 1 40.36 -29.17 -49.94
CA TYR A 1 39.82 -28.56 -48.70
C TYR A 1 40.33 -29.37 -47.52
N SER A 2 41.20 -28.81 -46.68
CA SER A 2 41.64 -29.44 -45.43
C SER A 2 40.89 -28.79 -44.26
N ILE A 3 40.12 -29.57 -43.52
CA ILE A 3 39.48 -29.12 -42.28
C ILE A 3 40.53 -29.26 -41.18
N GLY A 4 41.03 -28.14 -40.67
CA GLY A 4 41.94 -28.12 -39.51
C GLY A 4 41.13 -28.28 -38.22
N VAL A 5 41.36 -29.36 -37.49
CA VAL A 5 40.81 -29.56 -36.14
C VAL A 5 41.91 -29.19 -35.14
N SER A 6 41.74 -28.06 -34.44
CA SER A 6 42.65 -27.63 -33.39
C SER A 6 42.09 -28.04 -32.02
N ILE A 7 42.78 -28.95 -31.33
CA ILE A 7 42.46 -29.33 -29.95
C ILE A 7 43.44 -28.58 -29.03
N PRO A 8 42.97 -27.63 -28.20
CA PRO A 8 43.85 -26.92 -27.28
C PRO A 8 44.40 -27.87 -26.20
N LEU A 9 45.72 -27.90 -26.03
CA LEU A 9 46.42 -28.80 -25.11
C LEU A 9 46.44 -28.30 -23.64
N ALA A 10 45.84 -27.13 -23.36
CA ALA A 10 45.87 -26.46 -22.05
C ALA A 10 44.53 -26.59 -21.28
N PHE A 11 44.13 -27.82 -20.96
CA PHE A 11 42.87 -28.15 -20.27
C PHE A 11 42.74 -27.56 -18.84
N THR A 12 43.85 -27.15 -18.22
CA THR A 12 43.86 -26.57 -16.87
C THR A 12 43.33 -25.13 -16.82
N SER A 13 43.56 -24.35 -17.90
CA SER A 13 43.08 -22.96 -18.01
C SER A 13 41.57 -22.86 -18.24
N GLN A 14 41.00 -23.80 -19.01
CA GLN A 14 39.58 -23.85 -19.34
C GLN A 14 38.69 -24.03 -18.10
N ARG A 15 39.14 -24.83 -17.12
CA ARG A 15 38.43 -24.99 -15.84
C ARG A 15 38.43 -23.70 -15.03
N SER A 16 39.55 -22.99 -14.98
CA SER A 16 39.66 -21.70 -14.31
C SER A 16 38.77 -20.63 -14.99
N GLU A 17 38.70 -20.63 -16.31
CA GLU A 17 37.79 -19.74 -17.06
C GLU A 17 36.33 -20.10 -16.83
N GLN A 18 35.98 -21.39 -16.77
CA GLN A 18 34.63 -21.85 -16.41
C GLN A 18 34.25 -21.45 -14.98
N GLU A 19 35.15 -21.63 -14.02
CA GLU A 19 34.95 -21.22 -12.62
C GLU A 19 34.78 -19.70 -12.52
N ARG A 20 35.57 -18.92 -13.28
CA ARG A 20 35.43 -17.46 -13.36
C ARG A 20 34.11 -17.05 -14.00
N ALA A 21 33.68 -17.69 -15.09
CA ALA A 21 32.40 -17.43 -15.73
C ALA A 21 31.23 -17.79 -14.81
N ALA A 22 31.31 -18.91 -14.07
CA ALA A 22 30.32 -19.31 -13.08
C ALA A 22 30.24 -18.31 -11.92
N ALA A 23 31.38 -17.84 -11.41
CA ALA A 23 31.43 -16.80 -10.38
C ALA A 23 30.85 -15.46 -10.87
N LEU A 24 31.15 -15.05 -12.11
CA LEU A 24 30.58 -13.85 -12.72
C LEU A 24 29.06 -13.96 -12.91
N HIS A 25 28.58 -15.12 -13.34
CA HIS A 25 27.15 -15.39 -13.46
C HIS A 25 26.46 -15.36 -12.09
N HIS A 26 27.06 -15.98 -11.08
CA HIS A 26 26.54 -15.95 -9.71
C HIS A 26 26.49 -14.53 -9.14
N ASN A 27 27.57 -13.76 -9.30
CA ASN A 27 27.61 -12.36 -8.86
C ASN A 27 26.59 -11.50 -9.59
N SER A 28 26.44 -11.69 -10.90
CA SER A 28 25.41 -11.01 -11.70
C SER A 28 24.00 -11.35 -11.23
N ALA A 29 23.74 -12.62 -10.87
CA ALA A 29 22.46 -13.05 -10.32
C ALA A 29 22.19 -12.42 -8.95
N ILE A 30 23.21 -12.35 -8.08
CA ILE A 30 23.10 -11.67 -6.78
C ILE A 30 22.80 -10.18 -6.97
N SER A 31 23.54 -9.48 -7.84
CA SER A 31 23.33 -8.06 -8.07
C SER A 31 21.96 -7.77 -8.67
N PHE A 32 21.50 -8.61 -9.61
CA PHE A 32 20.18 -8.50 -10.20
C PHE A 32 19.08 -8.70 -9.15
N ASN A 33 19.19 -9.74 -8.31
CA ASN A 33 18.23 -9.99 -7.24
C ASN A 33 18.19 -8.83 -6.23
N HIS A 34 19.35 -8.26 -5.90
CA HIS A 34 19.43 -7.09 -5.04
C HIS A 34 18.74 -5.87 -5.67
N GLU A 35 19.03 -5.57 -6.94
CA GLU A 35 18.40 -4.46 -7.67
C GLU A 35 16.87 -4.64 -7.75
N GLN A 36 16.42 -5.84 -8.09
CA GLN A 36 15.00 -6.20 -8.13
C GLN A 36 14.33 -5.97 -6.76
N THR A 37 14.96 -6.45 -5.68
CA THR A 37 14.46 -6.26 -4.31
C THR A 37 14.38 -4.77 -3.95
N MET A 38 15.38 -3.97 -4.36
CA MET A 38 15.40 -2.53 -4.11
C MET A 38 14.29 -1.79 -4.87
N LEU A 39 14.03 -2.20 -6.12
CA LEU A 39 12.93 -1.65 -6.92
C LEU A 39 11.57 -1.98 -6.31
N GLU A 40 11.36 -3.23 -5.89
CA GLU A 40 10.13 -3.66 -5.21
C GLU A 40 9.91 -2.86 -3.92
N LYS A 41 10.96 -2.73 -3.10
CA LYS A 41 10.91 -1.94 -1.87
C LYS A 41 10.53 -0.48 -2.12
N LYS A 42 11.12 0.14 -3.16
CA LYS A 42 10.82 1.53 -3.55
C LYS A 42 9.38 1.68 -4.05
N SER A 43 8.90 0.71 -4.82
CA SER A 43 7.52 0.67 -5.31
C SER A 43 6.53 0.58 -4.13
N MET A 44 6.73 -0.38 -3.23
CA MET A 44 5.90 -0.55 -2.03
C MET A 44 5.87 0.71 -1.15
N PHE A 45 7.03 1.35 -0.95
CA PHE A 45 7.10 2.59 -0.18
C PHE A 45 6.27 3.72 -0.82
N SER A 46 6.38 3.88 -2.15
CA SER A 46 5.60 4.88 -2.90
C SER A 46 4.09 4.61 -2.79
N GLU A 47 3.68 3.35 -2.94
CA GLU A 47 2.29 2.93 -2.82
C GLU A 47 1.73 3.19 -1.41
N MET A 48 2.48 2.81 -0.37
CA MET A 48 2.08 3.05 1.03
C MET A 48 1.94 4.54 1.32
N LYS A 49 2.87 5.37 0.84
CA LYS A 49 2.80 6.84 0.98
C LYS A 49 1.57 7.43 0.30
N ASN A 50 1.27 6.99 -0.92
CA ASN A 50 0.09 7.42 -1.66
C ASN A 50 -1.21 6.99 -0.97
N THR A 51 -1.24 5.75 -0.50
CA THR A 51 -2.35 5.19 0.28
C THR A 51 -2.59 5.99 1.56
N LEU A 52 -1.54 6.35 2.28
CA LEU A 52 -1.62 7.17 3.50
C LEU A 52 -2.22 8.55 3.21
N LYS A 53 -1.75 9.22 2.13
CA LYS A 53 -2.28 10.52 1.69
C LYS A 53 -3.77 10.44 1.32
N SER A 54 -4.15 9.40 0.57
CA SER A 54 -5.54 9.15 0.20
C SER A 54 -6.43 8.95 1.43
N LYS A 55 -6.02 8.07 2.36
CA LYS A 55 -6.76 7.85 3.62
C LYS A 55 -6.89 9.13 4.44
N ALA A 56 -5.86 9.98 4.50
CA ALA A 56 -5.94 11.28 5.19
C ALA A 56 -6.99 12.21 4.57
N MET A 57 -7.08 12.26 3.23
CA MET A 57 -8.12 13.03 2.53
C MET A 57 -9.52 12.49 2.83
N ILE A 58 -9.70 11.17 2.77
CA ILE A 58 -10.98 10.51 3.09
C ILE A 58 -11.39 10.82 4.54
N ILE A 59 -10.48 10.70 5.51
CA ILE A 59 -10.75 11.04 6.92
C ILE A 59 -11.21 12.49 7.07
N ARG A 60 -10.57 13.43 6.36
CA ARG A 60 -10.96 14.84 6.40
C ARG A 60 -12.37 15.03 5.83
N SER A 61 -12.69 14.38 4.71
CA SER A 61 -14.01 14.41 4.08
C SER A 61 -15.08 13.83 5.02
N LEU A 62 -14.86 12.63 5.55
CA LEU A 62 -15.79 11.97 6.48
C LEU A 62 -16.01 12.79 7.75
N LYS A 63 -14.97 13.42 8.31
CA LYS A 63 -15.11 14.33 9.46
C LYS A 63 -16.01 15.52 9.13
N LYS A 64 -15.82 16.15 7.97
CA LYS A 64 -16.65 17.28 7.53
C LYS A 64 -18.11 16.83 7.33
N ASN A 65 -18.32 15.74 6.59
CA ASN A 65 -19.65 15.19 6.35
C ASN A 65 -20.36 14.83 7.66
N LEU A 66 -19.69 14.19 8.62
CA LEU A 66 -20.27 13.89 9.92
C LEU A 66 -20.63 15.14 10.73
N TYR A 67 -19.82 16.20 10.63
CA TYR A 67 -20.10 17.47 11.28
C TYR A 67 -21.35 18.10 10.68
N ASP A 68 -21.42 18.22 9.35
CA ASP A 68 -22.55 18.81 8.62
C ASP A 68 -23.83 17.98 8.84
N TYR A 69 -23.72 16.65 8.82
CA TYR A 69 -24.83 15.73 9.09
C TYR A 69 -25.37 15.93 10.52
N LYS A 70 -24.48 16.04 11.52
CA LYS A 70 -24.89 16.22 12.92
C LYS A 70 -25.49 17.59 13.18
N LYS A 71 -24.93 18.65 12.57
CA LYS A 71 -25.31 20.04 12.86
C LYS A 71 -26.49 20.54 12.06
N ASN A 72 -26.64 20.06 10.82
CA ASN A 72 -27.64 20.58 9.90
C ASN A 72 -28.73 19.53 9.65
N LEU A 73 -28.35 18.33 9.22
CA LEU A 73 -29.32 17.35 8.72
C LEU A 73 -30.12 16.66 9.83
N LEU A 74 -29.47 16.15 10.89
CA LEU A 74 -30.17 15.47 11.99
C LEU A 74 -31.23 16.35 12.67
N PRO A 75 -30.97 17.64 12.99
CA PRO A 75 -31.99 18.51 13.56
C PRO A 75 -33.19 18.73 12.63
N LEU A 76 -32.96 18.89 11.33
CA LEU A 76 -34.03 19.05 10.35
C LEU A 76 -34.92 17.81 10.26
N ILE A 77 -34.31 16.63 10.24
CA ILE A 77 -35.07 15.37 10.20
C ILE A 77 -35.84 15.16 11.50
N LYS A 78 -35.23 15.45 12.65
CA LYS A 78 -35.93 15.39 13.95
C LYS A 78 -37.15 16.31 13.97
N LYS A 79 -36.99 17.55 13.47
CA LYS A 79 -38.08 18.52 13.38
C LYS A 79 -39.19 18.05 12.42
N SER A 80 -38.82 17.55 11.24
CA SER A 80 -39.78 17.00 10.28
C SER A 80 -40.59 15.85 10.88
N TYR A 81 -39.94 14.97 11.65
CA TYR A 81 -40.61 13.88 12.36
C TYR A 81 -41.56 14.39 13.45
N GLU A 82 -41.11 15.36 14.26
CA GLU A 82 -41.94 15.99 15.30
C GLU A 82 -43.17 16.71 14.74
N LEU A 83 -43.07 17.23 13.51
CA LEU A 83 -44.19 17.86 12.79
C LEU A 83 -45.10 16.84 12.08
N GLY A 84 -44.74 15.56 12.08
CA GLY A 84 -45.47 14.51 11.36
C GLY A 84 -45.27 14.53 9.85
N GLU A 85 -44.30 15.30 9.34
CA GLU A 85 -43.96 15.41 7.92
C GLU A 85 -43.08 14.26 7.42
N SER A 86 -42.42 13.54 8.33
CA SER A 86 -41.66 12.32 8.01
C SER A 86 -42.04 11.16 8.92
N SER A 87 -41.85 9.95 8.40
CA SER A 87 -42.16 8.72 9.11
C SER A 87 -41.11 8.39 10.17
N VAL A 88 -41.50 7.58 11.17
CA VAL A 88 -40.55 7.07 12.17
C VAL A 88 -39.45 6.22 11.52
N ILE A 89 -39.76 5.54 10.41
CA ILE A 89 -38.82 4.70 9.66
C ILE A 89 -37.71 5.58 9.05
N GLU A 90 -38.08 6.68 8.38
CA GLU A 90 -37.11 7.61 7.81
C GLU A 90 -36.21 8.24 8.88
N TYR A 91 -36.78 8.60 10.03
CA TYR A 91 -36.01 9.11 11.16
C TYR A 91 -34.98 8.08 11.66
N LEU A 92 -35.40 6.82 11.83
CA LEU A 92 -34.51 5.74 12.27
C LEU A 92 -33.43 5.40 11.25
N LEU A 93 -33.77 5.34 9.96
CA LEU A 93 -32.82 5.11 8.87
C LEU A 93 -31.73 6.19 8.84
N ASN A 94 -32.11 7.45 9.02
CA ASN A 94 -31.13 8.54 9.07
C ASN A 94 -30.20 8.45 10.29
N ARG A 95 -30.72 8.05 11.46
CA ARG A 95 -29.86 7.76 12.62
C ARG A 95 -28.92 6.60 12.33
N GLN A 96 -29.38 5.54 11.69
CA GLN A 96 -28.54 4.41 11.28
C GLN A 96 -27.42 4.86 10.33
N ASN A 97 -27.74 5.66 9.31
CA ASN A 97 -26.76 6.22 8.38
C ASN A 97 -25.69 7.05 9.09
N TYR A 98 -26.08 7.87 10.07
CA TYR A 98 -25.14 8.62 10.91
C TYR A 98 -24.17 7.70 11.67
N HIS A 99 -24.67 6.60 12.22
CA HIS A 99 -23.83 5.62 12.91
C HIS A 99 -22.90 4.87 11.95
N GLN A 100 -23.37 4.53 10.74
CA GLN A 100 -22.53 3.92 9.70
C GLN A 100 -21.39 4.85 9.28
N LEU A 101 -21.66 6.13 9.03
CA LEU A 101 -20.62 7.13 8.72
C LEU A 101 -19.58 7.26 9.84
N LYS A 102 -19.98 7.14 11.10
CA LYS A 102 -19.03 7.09 12.23
C LYS A 102 -18.16 5.85 12.20
N GLN A 103 -18.76 4.68 11.96
CA GLN A 103 -18.01 3.43 11.88
C GLN A 103 -17.01 3.47 10.73
N GLU A 104 -17.41 4.00 9.57
CA GLU A 104 -16.53 4.20 8.42
C GLU A 104 -15.36 5.13 8.75
N LEU A 105 -15.60 6.24 9.45
CA LEU A 105 -14.54 7.13 9.91
C LEU A 105 -13.55 6.41 10.82
N PHE A 106 -14.02 5.60 11.77
CA PHE A 106 -13.15 4.86 12.68
C PHE A 106 -12.36 3.76 11.96
N ALA A 107 -13.01 3.01 11.07
CA ALA A 107 -12.35 2.01 10.24
C ALA A 107 -11.25 2.63 9.38
N THR A 108 -11.53 3.77 8.75
CA THR A 108 -10.57 4.50 7.92
C THR A 108 -9.39 5.04 8.74
N LYS A 109 -9.64 5.57 9.94
CA LYS A 109 -8.57 5.98 10.87
C LYS A 109 -7.69 4.81 11.30
N LYS A 110 -8.30 3.68 11.65
CA LYS A 110 -7.56 2.46 12.01
C LYS A 110 -6.66 2.02 10.85
N ALA A 111 -7.20 1.97 9.63
CA ALA A 111 -6.44 1.65 8.45
C ALA A 111 -5.32 2.65 8.17
N TYR A 112 -5.55 3.96 8.38
CA TYR A 112 -4.53 4.99 8.25
C TYR A 112 -3.36 4.76 9.20
N TYR A 113 -3.63 4.55 10.50
CA TYR A 113 -2.57 4.31 11.48
C TYR A 113 -1.84 2.99 11.23
N HIS A 114 -2.55 1.95 10.79
CA HIS A 114 -1.91 0.71 10.40
C HIS A 114 -0.91 0.93 9.25
N THR A 115 -1.32 1.60 8.17
CA THR A 115 -0.42 1.97 7.07
C THR A 115 0.76 2.83 7.53
N LEU A 116 0.52 3.78 8.45
CA LEU A 116 1.57 4.62 9.02
C LEU A 116 2.62 3.79 9.78
N PHE A 117 2.18 2.88 10.65
CA PHE A 117 3.08 2.01 11.41
C PHE A 117 3.84 1.03 10.51
N THR A 118 3.19 0.46 9.49
CA THR A 118 3.86 -0.38 8.49
C THR A 118 4.95 0.41 7.77
N LEU A 119 4.68 1.66 7.38
CA LEU A 119 5.65 2.51 6.71
C LEU A 119 6.84 2.87 7.61
N TYR A 120 6.60 3.12 8.90
CA TYR A 120 7.67 3.33 9.88
C TYR A 120 8.54 2.08 10.06
N THR A 121 7.91 0.91 10.23
CA THR A 121 8.63 -0.36 10.37
C THR A 121 9.49 -0.62 9.13
N PHE A 122 8.94 -0.36 7.94
CA PHE A 122 9.65 -0.49 6.67
C PHE A 122 10.85 0.46 6.55
N SER A 123 10.75 1.68 7.12
CA SER A 123 11.87 2.62 7.16
C SER A 123 12.96 2.23 8.15
N GLU A 124 12.61 1.70 9.33
CA GLU A 124 13.59 1.26 10.34
C GLU A 124 14.39 0.03 9.88
N MET A 125 13.77 -0.88 9.12
CA MET A 125 14.47 -2.04 8.52
C MET A 125 15.50 -1.66 7.44
N LYS A 126 15.63 -0.38 7.08
CA LYS A 126 16.65 0.10 6.12
C LYS A 126 17.99 0.41 6.79
N ASP A 127 18.01 0.61 8.11
CA ASP A 127 19.21 1.02 8.87
C ASP A 127 19.94 -0.15 9.57
N ASN A 128 19.49 -1.40 9.38
CA ASN A 128 20.16 -2.64 9.81
C ASN A 128 20.54 -3.51 8.61
#